data_AF-A0A519JM51-F1
#
_entry.id   AF-A0A519JM51-F1
#
_cell.length_a   1.000
_cell.length_b   1.000
_cell.length_c   1.000
_cell.angle_alpha   90.00
_cell.angle_beta   90.00
_cell.angle_gamma   90.00
#
_symmetry.space_group_name_H-M   'P 1'
#
loop_
_entity.id
_entity.type
_entity.pdbx_description
1 polymer ?
#
loop_
_entity_poly.entity_id
_entity_poly.type
_entity_poly.pdbx_seq_one_letter_code
_entity_poly.pdbx_strand_id
1 'polypeptide(L)'
;IKWRYDETDFNAWCEGKTGYPMVDAGMRQLNETGRIHNRVRMVVASFLCKHLLIDWRLGEAYFAEKLLDYEQSSNVGNWQWAAGSGVDAAPYFRIFNPEEQQKKFDKDFKYIKNWIPEFGTDKYSKPIVDHKEARERCLKVYSEALK
;
A
#
# COMPACT_ATOMS: atom_id res chain seq x y z
N ILE A 1 6.92 -17.11 1.56
CA ILE A 1 6.71 -15.99 2.52
C ILE A 1 5.68 -16.43 3.54
N LYS A 2 5.94 -16.22 4.84
CA LYS A 2 4.94 -16.43 5.90
C LYS A 2 4.20 -15.11 6.13
N TRP A 3 3.07 -14.94 5.44
CA TRP A 3 2.26 -13.73 5.52
C TRP A 3 1.63 -13.57 6.91
N ARG A 4 1.43 -12.32 7.33
CA ARG A 4 0.59 -11.97 8.48
C ARG A 4 -0.86 -11.96 8.01
N TYR A 5 -1.74 -12.52 8.83
CA TYR A 5 -3.16 -12.23 8.73
C TYR A 5 -3.54 -11.39 9.95
N ASP A 6 -3.88 -10.15 9.70
CA ASP A 6 -4.31 -9.19 10.72
C ASP A 6 -5.46 -8.40 10.13
N GLU A 7 -6.68 -8.77 10.52
CA GLU A 7 -7.92 -8.18 10.01
C GLU A 7 -8.03 -6.70 10.35
N THR A 8 -7.44 -6.27 11.47
CA THR A 8 -7.45 -4.85 11.88
C THR A 8 -6.57 -4.03 10.95
N ASP A 9 -5.34 -4.49 10.70
CA ASP A 9 -4.41 -3.84 9.77
C ASP A 9 -4.98 -3.82 8.33
N PHE A 10 -5.61 -4.92 7.90
CA PHE A 10 -6.21 -5.02 6.57
C PHE A 10 -7.38 -4.06 6.40
N ASN A 11 -8.30 -4.01 7.36
CA ASN A 11 -9.46 -3.10 7.30
C ASN A 11 -9.02 -1.64 7.35
N ALA A 12 -8.02 -1.30 8.17
CA ALA A 12 -7.44 0.04 8.19
C ALA A 12 -6.82 0.43 6.82
N TRP A 13 -6.20 -0.52 6.12
CA TRP A 13 -5.71 -0.31 4.75
C TRP A 13 -6.87 -0.12 3.76
N CYS A 14 -7.87 -0.99 3.76
CA CYS A 14 -9.05 -0.90 2.89
C CYS A 14 -9.77 0.45 3.04
N GLU A 15 -9.93 0.93 4.28
CA GLU A 15 -10.63 2.18 4.60
C GLU A 15 -9.77 3.46 4.43
N GLY A 16 -8.46 3.33 4.21
CA GLY A 16 -7.56 4.48 4.16
C GLY A 16 -7.43 5.20 5.51
N LYS A 17 -7.16 4.41 6.57
CA LYS A 17 -6.96 4.85 7.96
C LYS A 17 -5.64 4.34 8.54
N THR A 18 -4.63 4.17 7.69
CA THR A 18 -3.31 3.65 8.08
C THR A 18 -2.45 4.68 8.81
N GLY A 19 -2.80 5.97 8.71
CA GLY A 19 -1.99 7.07 9.22
C GLY A 19 -0.81 7.42 8.31
N TYR A 20 -0.75 6.83 7.10
CA TYR A 20 0.20 7.18 6.06
C TYR A 20 -0.52 7.94 4.94
N PRO A 21 -0.33 9.27 4.80
CA PRO A 21 -1.19 10.11 3.97
C PRO A 21 -1.28 9.70 2.50
N MET A 22 -0.16 9.29 1.90
CA MET A 22 -0.14 8.84 0.50
C MET A 22 -0.92 7.54 0.30
N VAL A 23 -0.90 6.66 1.29
CA VAL A 23 -1.65 5.39 1.27
C VAL A 23 -3.13 5.67 1.46
N ASP A 24 -3.46 6.44 2.51
CA ASP A 24 -4.83 6.77 2.87
C ASP A 24 -5.55 7.54 1.77
N ALA A 25 -4.89 8.53 1.16
CA ALA A 25 -5.45 9.28 0.03
C ALA A 25 -5.73 8.38 -1.17
N GLY A 26 -4.84 7.41 -1.45
CA GLY A 26 -5.01 6.42 -2.50
C GLY A 26 -6.22 5.52 -2.28
N MET A 27 -6.35 4.98 -1.08
CA MET A 27 -7.44 4.06 -0.74
C MET A 27 -8.78 4.79 -0.69
N ARG A 28 -8.82 6.03 -0.19
CA ARG A 28 -10.03 6.87 -0.25
C ARG A 28 -10.42 7.24 -1.69
N GLN A 29 -9.45 7.60 -2.53
CA GLN A 29 -9.70 7.83 -3.96
C GLN A 29 -10.31 6.58 -4.63
N LEU A 30 -9.71 5.42 -4.39
CA LEU A 30 -10.19 4.14 -4.94
C LEU A 30 -11.63 3.87 -4.51
N ASN A 31 -11.92 4.00 -3.21
CA ASN A 31 -13.23 3.68 -2.67
C ASN A 31 -14.33 4.62 -3.16
N GLU A 32 -14.02 5.90 -3.36
CA GLU A 32 -15.01 6.90 -3.77
C GLU A 32 -15.23 6.95 -5.29
N THR A 33 -14.18 6.70 -6.08
CA THR A 33 -14.23 6.89 -7.54
C THR A 33 -14.11 5.62 -8.37
N GLY A 34 -13.72 4.51 -7.74
CA GLY A 34 -13.34 3.28 -8.42
C GLY A 34 -12.11 3.43 -9.33
N ARG A 35 -11.29 4.47 -9.11
CA ARG A 35 -10.06 4.75 -9.84
C ARG A 35 -8.96 5.14 -8.85
N ILE A 36 -7.71 4.91 -9.21
CA ILE A 36 -6.57 5.31 -8.39
C ILE A 36 -5.36 5.51 -9.30
N HIS A 37 -4.61 6.59 -9.08
CA HIS A 37 -3.46 6.93 -9.91
C HIS A 37 -2.38 5.84 -9.84
N ASN A 38 -1.76 5.48 -10.97
CA ASN A 38 -0.84 4.34 -11.05
C ASN A 38 0.32 4.41 -10.04
N ARG A 39 0.94 5.59 -9.85
CA ARG A 39 1.97 5.77 -8.81
C ARG A 39 1.45 5.40 -7.43
N VAL A 40 0.20 5.75 -7.13
CA VAL A 40 -0.40 5.51 -5.82
C VAL A 40 -0.81 4.04 -5.68
N ARG A 41 -1.25 3.37 -6.76
CA ARG A 41 -1.41 1.89 -6.81
C ARG A 41 -0.15 1.17 -6.33
N MET A 42 1.01 1.58 -6.84
CA MET A 42 2.30 1.01 -6.45
C MET A 42 2.61 1.23 -4.95
N VAL A 43 2.28 2.41 -4.41
CA VAL A 43 2.53 2.74 -3.01
C VAL A 43 1.63 1.94 -2.07
N VAL A 44 0.31 1.91 -2.34
CA VAL A 44 -0.64 1.18 -1.49
C VAL A 44 -0.41 -0.33 -1.54
N ALA A 45 -0.06 -0.88 -2.71
CA ALA A 45 0.26 -2.30 -2.87
C ALA A 45 1.57 -2.66 -2.15
N SER A 46 2.61 -1.82 -2.28
CA SER A 46 3.85 -2.02 -1.53
C SER A 46 3.61 -1.93 -0.02
N PHE A 47 2.75 -1.02 0.44
CA PHE A 47 2.44 -0.88 1.86
C PHE A 47 1.77 -2.14 2.41
N LEU A 48 0.76 -2.68 1.72
CA LEU A 48 0.11 -3.92 2.13
C LEU A 48 1.11 -5.09 2.17
N CYS A 49 1.86 -5.30 1.08
CA CYS A 49 2.75 -6.46 0.95
C CYS A 49 4.01 -6.37 1.84
N LYS A 50 4.53 -5.17 2.09
CA LYS A 50 5.84 -4.98 2.72
C LYS A 50 5.73 -4.37 4.12
N HIS A 51 4.91 -3.35 4.31
CA HIS A 51 4.77 -2.74 5.63
C HIS A 51 3.89 -3.60 6.53
N LEU A 52 2.71 -3.97 6.06
CA LEU A 52 1.78 -4.80 6.82
C LEU A 52 2.16 -6.29 6.73
N LEU A 53 2.91 -6.67 5.70
CA LEU A 53 3.29 -8.06 5.41
C LEU A 53 2.06 -8.97 5.25
N ILE A 54 1.01 -8.42 4.65
CA ILE A 54 -0.25 -9.11 4.36
C ILE A 54 -0.15 -9.73 2.96
N ASP A 55 -0.81 -10.87 2.75
CA ASP A 55 -0.83 -11.56 1.46
C ASP A 55 -1.41 -10.66 0.36
N TRP A 56 -0.64 -10.47 -0.71
CA TRP A 56 -0.98 -9.62 -1.84
C TRP A 56 -2.30 -10.02 -2.51
N ARG A 57 -2.70 -11.29 -2.41
CA ARG A 57 -3.96 -11.79 -2.98
C ARG A 57 -5.19 -11.14 -2.36
N LEU A 58 -5.11 -10.71 -1.10
CA LEU A 58 -6.20 -9.99 -0.43
C LEU A 58 -6.36 -8.58 -1.02
N GLY A 59 -5.24 -7.90 -1.26
CA GLY A 59 -5.26 -6.60 -1.93
C GLY A 59 -5.68 -6.69 -3.40
N GLU A 60 -5.25 -7.73 -4.09
CA GLU A 60 -5.65 -8.05 -5.47
C GLU A 60 -7.17 -8.20 -5.58
N ALA A 61 -7.77 -9.03 -4.72
CA ALA A 61 -9.22 -9.22 -4.66
C ALA A 61 -9.95 -7.91 -4.32
N TYR A 62 -9.46 -7.14 -3.34
CA TYR A 62 -10.05 -5.84 -3.00
C TYR A 62 -10.02 -4.87 -4.19
N PHE A 63 -8.92 -4.85 -4.95
CA PHE A 63 -8.80 -4.04 -6.16
C PHE A 63 -9.76 -4.52 -7.25
N ALA A 64 -9.96 -5.82 -7.40
CA ALA A 64 -10.91 -6.38 -8.36
C ALA A 64 -12.36 -5.96 -8.08
N GLU A 65 -12.73 -5.78 -6.80
CA GLU A 65 -14.06 -5.31 -6.41
C GLU A 65 -14.26 -3.80 -6.61
N LYS A 66 -13.19 -3.01 -6.55
CA LYS A 66 -13.28 -1.53 -6.54
C LYS A 66 -12.94 -0.87 -7.87
N LEU A 67 -12.02 -1.43 -8.65
CA LEU A 67 -11.51 -0.79 -9.85
C LEU A 67 -12.52 -0.87 -11.00
N LEU A 68 -12.95 0.29 -11.50
CA LEU A 68 -13.74 0.39 -12.73
C LEU A 68 -12.93 0.03 -13.98
N ASP A 69 -11.60 0.14 -13.90
CA ASP A 69 -10.67 -0.25 -14.96
C ASP A 69 -10.00 -1.60 -14.69
N TYR A 70 -10.64 -2.46 -13.88
CA TYR A 70 -10.10 -3.77 -13.57
C TYR A 70 -9.89 -4.59 -14.85
N GLU A 71 -8.67 -5.07 -15.01
CA GLU A 71 -8.30 -6.10 -15.97
C GLU A 71 -7.36 -7.07 -15.26
N GLN A 72 -7.70 -8.35 -15.31
CA GLN A 72 -7.10 -9.38 -14.47
C GLN A 72 -5.58 -9.49 -14.65
N SER A 73 -5.11 -9.50 -15.89
CA SER A 73 -3.68 -9.68 -16.20
C SER A 73 -2.85 -8.52 -15.64
N SER A 74 -3.34 -7.31 -15.85
CA SER A 74 -2.73 -6.07 -15.36
C SER A 74 -2.78 -5.98 -13.84
N ASN A 75 -3.90 -6.33 -13.20
CA ASN A 75 -4.03 -6.28 -11.75
C ASN A 75 -3.09 -7.28 -11.08
N VAL A 76 -3.18 -8.55 -11.48
CA VAL A 76 -2.35 -9.63 -10.91
C VAL A 76 -0.87 -9.34 -11.14
N GLY A 77 -0.48 -8.88 -12.34
CA GLY A 77 0.91 -8.51 -12.63
C GLY A 77 1.44 -7.39 -11.73
N ASN A 78 0.66 -6.34 -11.51
CA ASN A 78 1.05 -5.23 -10.63
C ASN A 78 1.17 -5.65 -9.15
N TRP A 79 0.28 -6.52 -8.67
CA TRP A 79 0.33 -7.04 -7.31
C TRP A 79 1.50 -7.99 -7.09
N GLN A 80 1.79 -8.87 -8.05
CA GLN A 80 2.99 -9.71 -8.05
C GLN A 80 4.26 -8.86 -8.02
N TRP A 81 4.32 -7.84 -8.88
CA TRP A 81 5.43 -6.89 -8.94
C TRP A 81 5.67 -6.21 -7.58
N ALA A 82 4.62 -5.73 -6.91
CA ALA A 82 4.71 -5.09 -5.59
C ALA A 82 5.10 -6.07 -4.48
N ALA A 83 4.62 -7.32 -4.54
CA ALA A 83 4.99 -8.39 -3.62
C ALA A 83 6.45 -8.85 -3.82
N GLY A 84 7.11 -8.48 -4.92
CA GLY A 84 8.45 -8.97 -5.27
C GLY A 84 8.45 -10.45 -5.64
N SER A 85 7.37 -10.90 -6.28
CA SER A 85 7.21 -12.25 -6.83
C SER A 85 6.78 -12.16 -8.30
N GLY A 86 7.06 -13.16 -9.12
CA GLY A 86 6.66 -13.15 -10.53
C GLY A 86 7.71 -12.54 -11.47
N VAL A 87 7.29 -12.24 -12.70
CA VAL A 87 8.17 -11.79 -13.80
C VAL A 87 8.51 -10.30 -13.62
N ASP A 88 9.80 -9.95 -13.71
CA ASP A 88 10.32 -8.57 -13.58
C ASP A 88 9.88 -7.84 -12.29
N ALA A 89 9.66 -8.61 -11.22
CA ALA A 89 9.18 -8.07 -9.97
C ALA A 89 10.22 -7.17 -9.29
N ALA A 90 9.74 -6.19 -8.52
CA ALA A 90 10.63 -5.40 -7.69
C ALA A 90 11.44 -6.32 -6.76
N PRO A 91 12.78 -6.17 -6.67
CA PRO A 91 13.57 -6.97 -5.75
C PRO A 91 12.99 -6.87 -4.34
N TYR A 92 12.94 -7.98 -3.59
CA TYR A 92 12.19 -8.02 -2.33
C TYR A 92 12.62 -6.97 -1.30
N PHE A 93 13.88 -6.55 -1.34
CA PHE A 93 14.47 -5.52 -0.47
C PHE A 93 14.10 -4.09 -0.87
N ARG A 94 13.46 -3.90 -2.03
CA ARG A 94 12.90 -2.61 -2.46
C ARG A 94 11.58 -2.37 -1.73
N ILE A 95 11.66 -1.69 -0.60
CA ILE A 95 10.51 -1.32 0.24
C ILE A 95 10.32 0.19 0.11
N PHE A 96 9.18 0.64 -0.40
CA PHE A 96 8.92 2.08 -0.56
C PHE A 96 8.73 2.75 0.80
N ASN A 97 9.48 3.81 1.09
CA ASN A 97 9.14 4.71 2.19
C ASN A 97 7.97 5.62 1.74
N PRO A 98 6.76 5.52 2.34
CA PRO A 98 5.62 6.31 1.92
C PRO A 98 5.84 7.83 2.02
N GLU A 99 6.60 8.29 3.02
CA GLU A 99 6.94 9.72 3.17
C GLU A 99 7.84 10.21 2.03
N GLU A 100 8.85 9.43 1.66
CA GLU A 100 9.72 9.78 0.53
C GLU A 100 8.96 9.74 -0.81
N GLN A 101 7.98 8.84 -0.95
CA GLN A 101 7.09 8.86 -2.13
C GLN A 101 6.22 10.12 -2.13
N GLN A 102 5.69 10.54 -0.99
CA GLN A 102 4.94 11.80 -0.86
C GLN A 102 5.81 13.00 -1.23
N LYS A 103 6.98 13.17 -0.62
CA LYS A 103 7.89 14.29 -0.91
C LYS A 103 8.23 14.40 -2.40
N LYS A 104 8.37 13.26 -3.07
CA LYS A 104 8.72 13.20 -4.49
C LYS A 104 7.55 13.48 -5.43
N PHE A 105 6.35 12.98 -5.13
CA PHE A 105 5.22 12.97 -6.08
C PHE A 105 4.04 13.86 -5.68
N ASP A 106 3.97 14.31 -4.43
CA ASP A 106 2.95 15.24 -3.92
C ASP A 106 3.56 16.22 -2.90
N LYS A 107 4.61 16.94 -3.32
CA LYS A 107 5.39 17.85 -2.46
C LYS A 107 4.54 18.90 -1.75
N ASP A 108 3.50 19.40 -2.42
CA ASP A 108 2.62 20.45 -1.92
C ASP A 108 1.38 19.90 -1.18
N PHE A 109 1.29 18.57 -1.00
CA PHE A 109 0.15 17.87 -0.39
C PHE A 109 -1.18 18.12 -1.11
N LYS A 110 -1.16 18.40 -2.42
CA LYS A 110 -2.37 18.71 -3.21
C LYS A 110 -3.25 17.48 -3.33
N TYR A 111 -2.64 16.33 -3.65
CA TYR A 111 -3.38 15.07 -3.75
C TYR A 111 -3.86 14.61 -2.38
N ILE A 112 -3.00 14.67 -1.36
CA ILE A 112 -3.35 14.29 0.02
C ILE A 112 -4.51 15.12 0.56
N LYS A 113 -4.44 16.46 0.48
CA LYS A 113 -5.51 17.34 1.01
C LYS A 113 -6.82 17.19 0.26
N ASN A 114 -6.80 16.77 -1.00
CA ASN A 114 -8.01 16.50 -1.76
C ASN A 114 -8.78 15.29 -1.22
N TRP A 115 -8.07 14.23 -0.81
CA TRP A 115 -8.68 12.97 -0.36
C TRP A 115 -8.73 12.80 1.15
N ILE A 116 -8.00 13.64 1.88
CA ILE A 116 -7.96 13.65 3.35
C ILE A 116 -8.18 15.10 3.83
N PRO A 117 -9.43 15.59 3.83
CA PRO A 117 -9.74 16.95 4.27
C PRO A 117 -9.28 17.26 5.70
N GLU A 118 -9.23 16.23 6.55
CA GLU A 118 -8.78 16.33 7.94
C GLU A 118 -7.25 16.26 8.13
N PHE A 119 -6.47 16.17 7.04
CA PHE A 119 -5.01 16.08 7.11
C PHE A 119 -4.39 17.30 7.81
N GLY A 120 -3.48 17.06 8.75
CA GLY A 120 -2.84 18.11 9.55
C GLY A 120 -3.64 18.56 10.78
N THR A 121 -4.75 17.87 11.09
CA THR A 121 -5.52 18.08 12.33
C THR A 121 -5.39 16.87 13.25
N ASP A 122 -5.78 17.03 14.52
CA ASP A 122 -5.78 15.95 15.51
C ASP A 122 -6.76 14.80 15.18
N LYS A 123 -7.64 14.99 14.18
CA LYS A 123 -8.57 13.97 13.72
C LYS A 123 -7.93 12.93 12.80
N TYR A 124 -6.76 13.24 12.21
CA TYR A 124 -6.08 12.32 11.32
C TYR A 124 -5.34 11.23 12.11
N SER A 125 -5.52 9.97 11.70
CA SER A 125 -4.97 8.81 12.41
C SER A 125 -3.44 8.84 12.49
N LYS A 126 -2.90 8.36 13.61
CA LYS A 126 -1.46 8.08 13.73
C LYS A 126 -1.10 6.83 12.92
N PRO A 127 0.18 6.69 12.50
CA PRO A 127 0.64 5.50 11.81
C PRO A 127 0.33 4.20 12.58
N ILE A 128 -0.30 3.24 11.91
CA ILE A 128 -0.63 1.92 12.50
C ILE A 128 0.60 1.03 12.67
N VAL A 129 1.71 1.36 12.01
CA VAL A 129 2.98 0.66 12.10
C VAL A 129 4.12 1.65 11.90
N ASP A 130 5.23 1.48 12.62
CA ASP A 130 6.46 2.24 12.36
C ASP A 130 7.15 1.76 11.07
N HIS A 131 7.65 2.70 10.25
CA HIS A 131 8.28 2.36 8.98
C HIS A 131 9.55 1.52 9.15
N LYS A 132 10.40 1.84 10.13
CA LYS A 132 11.68 1.17 10.33
C LYS A 132 11.44 -0.26 10.81
N GLU A 133 10.55 -0.44 11.78
CA GLU A 133 10.16 -1.77 12.29
C GLU A 133 9.53 -2.62 11.20
N ALA A 134 8.60 -2.04 10.42
CA ALA A 134 7.96 -2.75 9.31
C ALA A 134 8.97 -3.19 8.24
N ARG A 135 9.93 -2.31 7.92
CA ARG A 135 11.00 -2.60 6.96
C ARG A 135 11.90 -3.72 7.45
N GLU A 136 12.35 -3.69 8.69
CA GLU A 136 13.19 -4.73 9.29
C GLU A 136 12.48 -6.08 9.30
N ARG A 137 11.20 -6.10 9.71
CA ARG A 137 10.34 -7.29 9.68
C ARG A 137 10.24 -7.87 8.27
N CYS A 138 9.96 -7.03 7.27
CA CYS A 138 9.85 -7.47 5.88
C CYS A 138 11.16 -8.10 5.39
N LEU A 139 12.30 -7.44 5.59
CA LEU A 139 13.59 -7.95 5.14
C LEU A 139 13.93 -9.30 5.77
N LYS A 140 13.67 -9.44 7.07
CA LYS A 140 13.87 -10.71 7.80
C LYS A 140 13.04 -11.84 7.19
N VAL A 141 11.73 -11.64 7.05
CA VAL A 141 10.82 -12.71 6.59
C VAL A 141 11.10 -13.11 5.13
N TYR A 142 11.44 -12.15 4.27
CA TYR A 142 11.84 -12.48 2.90
C TYR A 142 13.18 -13.21 2.84
N SER A 143 14.16 -12.78 3.65
CA SER A 143 15.45 -13.48 3.72
C SER A 143 15.31 -14.92 4.21
N GLU A 144 14.46 -15.16 5.21
CA GLU A 144 14.18 -16.51 5.72
C GLU A 144 13.49 -17.40 4.68
N ALA A 145 12.63 -16.84 3.83
CA ALA A 145 11.92 -17.60 2.80
C ALA A 145 12.77 -17.94 1.56
N LEU A 146 13.94 -17.31 1.41
CA LEU A 146 14.89 -17.54 0.32
C LEU A 146 16.05 -18.45 0.73
N LYS A 147 16.10 -18.87 1.99
CA LYS A 147 17.01 -19.90 2.51
C LYS A 147 16.33 -21.26 2.39
#